data_AF-A0A5D8Z527-F1
#
_entry.id   AF-A0A5D8Z527-F1
#
_cell.length_a   1.000
_cell.length_b   1.000
_cell.length_c   1.000
_cell.angle_alpha   90.00
_cell.angle_beta   90.00
_cell.angle_gamma   90.00
#
_symmetry.space_group_name_H-M   'P 1'
#
loop_
_entity.id
_entity.type
_entity.pdbx_description
1 polymer ?
#
loop_
_entity_poly.entity_id
_entity_poly.type
_entity_poly.pdbx_seq_one_letter_code
_entity_poly.pdbx_strand_id
1 'polypeptide(L)'
;MAATSHWTDRLKRRPLYAVFVLAAVAIAAWSFRPRPLVVDIARFERGPVVVAFVEEGRTRLRDRFVVAAPLAGVLERVELDPGDAVAAGQRIGFIRATRAALLDPATREEARARWRAAADEL
;
A
#
# COMPACT_ATOMS: atom_id res chain seq x y z
N MET A 1 90.28 68.13 -1.57
CA MET A 1 89.58 68.49 -2.82
C MET A 1 88.47 67.48 -3.01
N ALA A 2 87.23 67.89 -2.80
CA ALA A 2 86.05 67.05 -2.55
C ALA A 2 85.31 66.66 -3.84
N ALA A 3 84.70 65.47 -3.87
CA ALA A 3 83.57 65.17 -4.76
C ALA A 3 82.73 64.02 -4.16
N THR A 4 81.68 64.39 -3.45
CA THR A 4 80.68 63.52 -2.85
C THR A 4 79.59 63.18 -3.87
N SER A 5 79.48 61.92 -4.30
CA SER A 5 78.38 61.46 -5.15
C SER A 5 77.19 60.98 -4.31
N HIS A 6 76.41 61.92 -3.76
CA HIS A 6 75.15 61.63 -3.05
C HIS A 6 73.94 62.13 -3.86
N TRP A 7 73.67 61.59 -5.05
CA TRP A 7 72.57 62.13 -5.88
C TRP A 7 71.59 61.14 -6.53
N THR A 8 71.66 59.83 -6.28
CA THR A 8 70.81 58.86 -7.00
C THR A 8 70.08 57.82 -6.15
N ASP A 9 69.65 58.16 -4.93
CA ASP A 9 68.87 57.23 -4.09
C ASP A 9 67.35 57.44 -4.14
N ARG A 10 66.87 58.55 -4.74
CA ARG A 10 65.43 58.79 -4.94
C ARG A 10 64.85 58.06 -6.15
N LEU A 11 65.67 57.75 -7.16
CA LEU A 11 65.18 57.20 -8.43
C LEU A 11 65.06 55.66 -8.43
N LYS A 12 65.85 54.96 -7.60
CA LYS A 12 65.82 53.49 -7.47
C LYS A 12 64.63 52.94 -6.67
N ARG A 13 63.88 53.78 -5.96
CA ARG A 13 62.72 53.36 -5.15
C ARG A 13 61.41 53.33 -5.94
N ARG A 14 61.32 54.07 -7.04
CA ARG A 14 60.16 54.07 -7.95
C ARG A 14 59.79 52.69 -8.53
N PRO A 15 60.74 51.87 -9.03
CA PRO A 15 60.40 50.53 -9.50
C PRO A 15 59.90 49.62 -8.37
N LEU A 16 60.41 49.81 -7.14
CA LEU A 16 59.95 49.04 -5.98
C LEU A 16 58.46 49.31 -5.68
N TYR A 17 58.02 50.57 -5.74
CA TYR A 17 56.60 50.91 -5.56
C TYR A 17 55.74 50.37 -6.71
N ALA A 18 56.22 50.40 -7.96
CA ALA A 18 55.49 49.83 -9.09
C ALA A 18 55.30 48.31 -8.95
N VAL A 19 56.35 47.60 -8.52
CA VAL A 19 56.28 46.15 -8.22
C VAL A 19 55.32 45.88 -7.06
N PHE A 20 55.32 46.71 -6.02
CA PHE A 20 54.41 46.57 -4.88
C PHE A 20 52.96 46.77 -5.28
N VAL A 21 52.65 47.79 -6.09
CA VAL A 21 51.30 48.03 -6.62
C VAL A 21 50.86 46.88 -7.52
N LEU A 22 51.73 46.40 -8.41
CA LEU A 22 51.42 45.27 -9.28
C LEU A 22 51.12 44.00 -8.46
N ALA A 23 51.92 43.73 -7.44
CA ALA A 23 51.72 42.60 -6.52
C ALA A 23 50.39 42.73 -5.75
N ALA A 24 50.08 43.93 -5.25
CA ALA A 24 48.83 44.20 -4.55
C ALA A 24 47.61 43.97 -5.46
N VAL A 25 47.67 44.44 -6.72
CA VAL A 25 46.62 44.22 -7.71
C VAL A 25 46.48 42.73 -8.05
N ALA A 26 47.59 42.01 -8.23
CA ALA A 26 47.57 40.58 -8.50
C ALA A 26 46.95 39.76 -7.34
N ILE A 27 47.29 40.10 -6.09
CA ILE A 27 46.74 39.46 -4.89
C ILE A 27 45.25 39.77 -4.75
N ALA A 28 44.85 41.03 -4.94
CA ALA A 28 43.43 41.41 -4.92
C ALA A 28 42.64 40.62 -5.97
N ALA A 29 43.12 40.61 -7.23
CA ALA A 29 42.49 39.86 -8.31
C ALA A 29 42.38 38.35 -8.00
N TRP A 30 43.38 37.76 -7.34
CA TRP A 30 43.34 36.35 -6.94
C TRP A 30 42.36 36.09 -5.78
N SER A 31 42.26 37.02 -4.83
CA SER A 31 41.36 36.90 -3.68
C SER A 31 39.88 37.09 -4.04
N PHE A 32 39.58 37.87 -5.08
CA PHE A 32 38.22 38.01 -5.61
C PHE A 32 37.77 36.82 -6.46
N ARG A 33 38.61 35.78 -6.63
CA ARG A 33 38.24 34.58 -7.37
C ARG A 33 37.27 33.73 -6.54
N PRO A 34 36.04 33.47 -7.01
CA PRO A 34 35.05 32.70 -6.26
C PRO A 34 35.54 31.25 -6.08
N ARG A 35 35.38 30.72 -4.86
CA ARG A 35 35.67 29.31 -4.58
C ARG A 35 34.49 28.45 -5.05
N PRO A 36 34.71 27.40 -5.87
CA PRO A 36 33.63 26.52 -6.28
C PRO A 36 33.10 25.73 -5.08
N LEU A 37 31.77 25.62 -4.97
CA LEU A 37 31.13 24.75 -4.00
C LEU A 37 30.94 23.36 -4.62
N VAL A 38 31.33 22.32 -3.87
CA VAL A 38 31.07 20.94 -4.26
C VAL A 38 29.61 20.63 -3.95
N VAL A 39 28.83 20.33 -4.99
CA VAL A 39 27.42 19.95 -4.87
C VAL A 39 27.20 18.59 -5.52
N ASP A 40 26.30 17.80 -4.93
CA ASP A 40 25.89 16.53 -5.50
C ASP A 40 24.80 16.75 -6.54
N ILE A 41 24.96 16.14 -7.71
CA ILE A 41 24.04 16.27 -8.84
C ILE A 41 23.60 14.89 -9.31
N ALA A 42 22.29 14.72 -9.41
CA ALA A 42 21.66 13.53 -9.97
C ALA A 42 20.88 13.88 -11.24
N ARG A 43 20.92 12.99 -12.23
CA ARG A 43 20.08 13.10 -13.44
C ARG A 43 18.71 12.49 -13.14
N PHE A 44 17.64 13.24 -13.39
CA PHE A 44 16.28 12.76 -13.25
C PHE A 44 15.69 12.33 -14.60
N GLU A 45 14.86 11.31 -14.58
CA GLU A 45 14.10 10.81 -15.73
C GLU A 45 12.60 10.84 -15.42
N ARG A 46 11.77 11.05 -16.44
CA ARG A 46 10.31 11.06 -16.29
C ARG A 46 9.75 9.71 -16.73
N GLY A 47 8.96 9.09 -15.85
CA GLY A 47 8.25 7.85 -16.11
C GLY A 47 6.91 7.83 -15.38
N PRO A 48 6.00 6.90 -15.75
CA PRO A 48 4.73 6.75 -15.07
C PRO A 48 4.96 6.26 -13.62
N VAL A 49 4.33 6.92 -12.66
CA VAL A 49 4.31 6.48 -11.26
C VAL A 49 3.03 5.72 -11.03
N VAL A 50 3.14 4.43 -10.70
CA VAL A 50 1.99 3.58 -10.38
C VAL A 50 1.80 3.56 -8.87
N VAL A 51 0.67 4.09 -8.42
CA VAL A 51 0.22 3.96 -7.03
C VAL A 51 -0.75 2.79 -6.97
N ALA A 52 -0.34 1.71 -6.31
CA ALA A 52 -1.19 0.54 -6.11
C ALA A 52 -1.73 0.53 -4.69
N PHE A 53 -3.01 0.17 -4.55
CA PHE A 53 -3.63 -0.12 -3.27
C PHE A 53 -3.69 -1.63 -3.11
N VAL A 54 -2.98 -2.15 -2.11
CA VAL A 54 -2.87 -3.59 -1.85
C VAL A 54 -3.71 -3.91 -0.62
N GLU A 55 -4.80 -4.64 -0.84
CA GLU A 55 -5.66 -5.15 0.22
C GLU A 55 -5.75 -6.67 0.16
N GLU A 56 -6.02 -7.27 1.32
CA GLU A 56 -6.26 -8.71 1.43
C GLU A 56 -7.71 -9.02 1.03
N GLY A 57 -7.91 -9.55 -0.17
CA GLY A 57 -9.20 -10.07 -0.62
C GLY A 57 -9.43 -11.50 -0.13
N ARG A 58 -10.58 -11.77 0.49
CA ARG A 58 -11.06 -13.15 0.72
C ARG A 58 -12.21 -13.47 -0.21
N THR A 59 -12.11 -14.59 -0.92
CA THR A 59 -13.22 -15.09 -1.72
C THR A 59 -14.31 -15.63 -0.79
N ARG A 60 -15.50 -15.04 -0.85
CA ARG A 60 -16.68 -15.52 -0.11
C ARG A 60 -17.70 -16.08 -1.10
N LEU A 61 -18.12 -17.32 -0.87
CA LEU A 61 -19.28 -17.89 -1.57
C LEU A 61 -20.53 -17.12 -1.12
N ARG A 62 -21.26 -16.51 -2.07
CA ARG A 62 -22.41 -15.66 -1.77
C ARG A 62 -23.53 -16.44 -1.08
N ASP A 63 -23.88 -17.59 -1.64
CA ASP A 63 -25.11 -18.31 -1.31
C ASP A 63 -24.79 -19.70 -0.77
N ARG A 64 -24.37 -19.76 0.50
CA ARG A 64 -24.20 -21.03 1.22
C ARG A 64 -25.41 -21.26 2.11
N PHE A 65 -26.24 -22.24 1.73
CA PHE A 65 -27.39 -22.65 2.53
C PHE A 65 -27.06 -23.89 3.36
N VAL A 66 -27.56 -23.92 4.60
CA VAL A 66 -27.56 -25.11 5.45
C VAL A 66 -28.97 -25.66 5.45
N VAL A 67 -29.16 -26.86 4.91
CA VAL A 67 -30.47 -27.52 4.93
C VAL A 67 -30.61 -28.29 6.23
N ALA A 68 -31.59 -27.92 7.05
CA ALA A 68 -31.87 -28.55 8.33
C ALA A 68 -33.12 -29.44 8.25
N ALA A 69 -33.12 -30.52 9.02
CA ALA A 69 -34.29 -31.37 9.18
C ALA A 69 -35.41 -30.60 9.91
N PRO A 70 -36.68 -30.65 9.45
CA PRO A 70 -37.78 -29.94 10.08
C PRO A 70 -38.21 -30.54 11.43
N LEU A 71 -37.86 -31.80 11.69
CA LEU A 71 -38.26 -32.58 12.87
C LEU A 71 -37.27 -33.71 13.19
N ALA A 72 -37.29 -34.19 14.43
CA ALA A 72 -36.43 -35.28 14.89
C ALA A 72 -36.87 -36.64 14.32
N GLY A 73 -35.91 -37.38 13.77
CA GLY A 73 -36.18 -38.65 13.10
C GLY A 73 -34.92 -39.33 12.61
N VAL A 74 -35.10 -40.43 11.89
CA VAL A 74 -34.03 -41.17 11.21
C VAL A 74 -34.04 -40.76 9.74
N LEU A 75 -32.91 -40.24 9.24
CA LEU A 75 -32.73 -39.94 7.82
C LEU A 75 -32.61 -41.26 7.05
N GLU A 76 -33.47 -41.43 6.04
CA GLU A 76 -33.36 -42.54 5.10
C GLU A 76 -32.17 -42.34 4.16
N ARG A 77 -31.82 -43.38 3.40
CA ARG A 77 -30.66 -43.29 2.49
C ARG A 77 -30.83 -42.14 1.51
N VAL A 78 -29.85 -41.24 1.49
CA VAL A 78 -29.78 -40.14 0.52
C VAL A 78 -29.25 -40.69 -0.80
N GLU A 79 -29.91 -40.35 -1.89
CA GLU A 79 -29.55 -40.78 -3.26
C GLU A 79 -28.63 -39.78 -3.98
N LEU A 80 -28.42 -38.59 -3.38
CA LEU A 80 -27.55 -37.53 -3.91
C LEU A 80 -26.11 -37.73 -3.44
N ASP A 81 -25.17 -37.50 -4.35
CA ASP A 81 -23.74 -37.50 -4.09
C ASP A 81 -23.19 -36.06 -3.94
N PRO A 82 -22.05 -35.87 -3.24
CA PRO A 82 -21.42 -34.56 -3.12
C PRO A 82 -21.04 -33.98 -4.48
N GLY A 83 -21.58 -32.79 -4.80
CA GLY A 83 -21.33 -32.09 -6.05
C GLY A 83 -22.50 -32.14 -7.03
N ASP A 84 -23.52 -32.94 -6.75
CA ASP A 84 -24.75 -32.97 -7.54
C ASP A 84 -25.48 -31.62 -7.51
N ALA A 85 -25.97 -31.19 -8.66
CA ALA A 85 -26.79 -30.01 -8.77
C ALA A 85 -28.18 -30.26 -8.16
N VAL A 86 -28.64 -29.32 -7.33
CA VAL A 86 -29.98 -29.35 -6.74
C VAL A 86 -30.76 -28.09 -7.10
N ALA A 87 -32.04 -28.25 -7.41
CA ALA A 87 -32.94 -27.14 -7.69
C ALA A 87 -33.74 -26.73 -6.44
N ALA A 88 -34.22 -25.47 -6.41
CA ALA A 88 -35.12 -25.02 -5.36
C ALA A 88 -36.39 -25.90 -5.31
N GLY A 89 -36.77 -26.33 -4.11
CA GLY A 89 -37.92 -27.22 -3.89
C GLY A 89 -37.66 -28.70 -4.22
N GLN A 90 -36.47 -29.06 -4.71
CA GLN A 90 -36.09 -30.46 -4.90
C GLN A 90 -36.00 -31.16 -3.55
N ARG A 91 -36.61 -32.35 -3.46
CA ARG A 91 -36.45 -33.21 -2.28
C ARG A 91 -35.04 -33.78 -2.27
N ILE A 92 -34.29 -33.50 -1.20
CA ILE A 92 -32.91 -33.97 -1.02
C ILE A 92 -32.79 -35.19 -0.09
N GLY A 93 -33.89 -35.62 0.53
CA GLY A 93 -33.92 -36.77 1.43
C GLY A 93 -35.28 -36.98 2.10
N PHE A 94 -35.44 -38.14 2.73
CA PHE A 94 -36.63 -38.51 3.49
C PHE A 94 -36.26 -38.77 4.95
N ILE A 95 -37.09 -38.26 5.87
CA ILE A 95 -36.89 -38.43 7.31
C ILE A 95 -38.08 -39.20 7.88
N ARG A 96 -37.78 -40.31 8.54
CA ARG A 96 -38.75 -41.06 9.33
C ARG A 96 -38.83 -40.48 10.73
N ALA A 97 -39.90 -39.73 10.98
CA ALA A 97 -40.16 -39.10 12.27
C ALA A 97 -40.23 -40.13 13.42
N THR A 98 -39.75 -39.74 14.61
CA THR A 98 -39.98 -40.54 15.82
C THR A 98 -41.44 -40.44 16.27
N ARG A 99 -41.98 -41.52 16.86
CA ARG A 99 -43.41 -41.64 17.22
C ARG A 99 -43.90 -40.54 18.16
N ALA A 100 -43.05 -40.07 19.07
CA ALA A 100 -43.39 -39.00 20.01
C ALA A 100 -43.58 -37.64 19.31
N ALA A 101 -42.73 -37.30 18.33
CA ALA A 101 -42.80 -36.04 17.59
C ALA A 101 -44.04 -35.93 16.69
N LEU A 102 -44.61 -37.07 16.24
CA LEU A 102 -45.83 -37.08 15.42
C LEU A 102 -47.12 -36.90 16.22
N LEU A 103 -47.14 -37.29 17.50
CA LEU A 103 -48.35 -37.31 18.34
C LEU A 103 -48.58 -35.99 19.09
N ASP A 104 -47.58 -35.12 19.16
CA ASP A 104 -47.72 -33.82 19.81
C ASP A 104 -48.21 -32.73 18.81
N PRO A 105 -49.39 -32.12 19.03
CA PRO A 105 -49.88 -31.02 18.20
C PRO A 105 -49.03 -29.76 18.28
N ALA A 106 -48.35 -29.48 19.40
CA ALA A 106 -47.49 -28.30 19.54
C ALA A 106 -46.28 -28.36 18.61
N THR A 107 -45.62 -29.52 18.54
CA THR A 107 -44.48 -29.77 17.63
C THR A 107 -44.84 -29.53 16.15
N ARG A 108 -46.08 -29.85 15.73
CA ARG A 108 -46.54 -29.59 14.35
C ARG A 108 -46.68 -28.10 14.06
N GLU A 109 -47.21 -27.33 15.00
CA GLU A 109 -47.37 -25.88 14.84
C GLU A 109 -46.01 -25.17 14.87
N GLU A 110 -45.07 -25.60 15.70
CA GLU A 110 -43.70 -25.09 15.68
C GLU A 110 -42.99 -25.36 14.35
N ALA A 111 -43.10 -26.57 13.82
CA ALA A 111 -42.49 -26.92 12.53
C ALA A 111 -43.08 -26.10 11.38
N ARG A 112 -44.41 -25.86 11.40
CA ARG A 112 -45.09 -24.97 10.43
C ARG A 112 -44.64 -23.52 10.58
N ALA A 113 -44.49 -23.04 11.81
CA ALA A 113 -44.03 -21.68 12.07
C ALA A 113 -42.58 -21.47 11.58
N ARG A 114 -41.67 -22.43 11.84
CA ARG A 114 -40.30 -22.40 11.30
C ARG A 114 -40.27 -22.42 9.78
N TRP A 115 -41.14 -23.23 9.14
CA TRP A 115 -41.23 -23.24 7.68
C TRP A 115 -41.73 -21.91 7.11
N ARG A 116 -42.75 -21.29 7.73
CA ARG A 116 -43.23 -19.97 7.32
C ARG A 116 -42.17 -18.89 7.51
N ALA A 117 -41.46 -18.88 8.64
CA ALA A 117 -40.38 -17.93 8.88
C ALA A 117 -39.26 -18.07 7.83
N ALA A 118 -38.89 -19.29 7.47
CA ALA A 118 -37.91 -19.54 6.42
C ALA A 118 -38.42 -19.18 5.01
N ALA A 119 -39.74 -19.25 4.77
CA ALA A 119 -40.36 -18.87 3.51
C ALA A 119 -40.52 -17.34 3.37
N ASP A 120 -40.75 -16.62 4.46
CA ASP A 120 -40.87 -15.15 4.48
C ASP A 120 -39.52 -14.42 4.37
N GLU A 121 -38.40 -15.09 4.71
CA GLU A 121 -37.05 -14.55 4.55
C GLU A 121 -36.50 -14.62 3.11
N LEU A 122 -37.22 -15.24 2.17
CA LEU A 122 -36.88 -15.35 0.74
C LEU A 122 -37.61 -14.30 -0.10
#